data_AF-A0A9D5QCN1-F1
#
_entry.id   AF-A0A9D5QCN1-F1
#
_cell.length_a   1.000
_cell.length_b   1.000
_cell.length_c   1.000
_cell.angle_alpha   90.00
_cell.angle_beta   90.00
_cell.angle_gamma   90.00
#
_symmetry.space_group_name_H-M   'P 1'
#
loop_
_entity.id
_entity.type
_entity.pdbx_description
1 polymer ?
#
loop_
_entity_poly.entity_id
_entity_poly.type
_entity_poly.pdbx_seq_one_letter_code
_entity_poly.pdbx_strand_id
1 'polypeptide(L)'
;MSVKNPSSDDIIFALEALGFDVDDEDDNSVTLVDGNFTVNVNHSPSRDEAQRLRTQLNEVFADYEDQVEELIDDYESADYDESVKRIVDWLKKGN
;
A
#
# COMPACT_ATOMS: atom_id res chain seq x y z
N MET A 1 17.34 11.38 0.96
CA MET A 1 16.94 10.55 -0.20
C MET A 1 15.58 11.05 -0.66
N SER A 2 15.39 11.33 -1.95
CA SER A 2 14.05 11.65 -2.47
C SER A 2 13.23 10.37 -2.47
N VAL A 3 12.22 10.33 -1.61
CA VAL A 3 11.25 9.24 -1.58
C VAL A 3 10.50 9.33 -2.91
N LYS A 4 10.70 8.35 -3.78
CA LYS A 4 9.87 8.24 -4.98
C LYS A 4 8.47 7.90 -4.49
N ASN A 5 7.44 8.54 -5.06
CA ASN A 5 6.08 8.09 -4.84
C ASN A 5 6.00 6.59 -5.20
N PRO A 6 5.40 5.75 -4.35
CA PRO A 6 5.21 4.34 -4.69
C PRO A 6 4.35 4.24 -5.95
N SER A 7 4.65 3.25 -6.81
CA SER A 7 3.78 2.92 -7.93
C SER A 7 2.51 2.23 -7.43
N SER A 8 1.50 2.12 -8.29
CA SER A 8 0.32 1.32 -8.01
C SER A 8 0.69 -0.14 -7.70
N ASP A 9 1.67 -0.70 -8.42
CA ASP A 9 2.18 -2.05 -8.16
C ASP A 9 2.82 -2.19 -6.78
N ASP A 10 3.61 -1.19 -6.34
CA ASP A 10 4.17 -1.18 -4.98
C ASP A 10 3.03 -1.26 -3.94
N ILE A 11 1.94 -0.51 -4.14
CA ILE A 11 0.80 -0.45 -3.23
C ILE A 11 0.04 -1.77 -3.20
N ILE A 12 -0.26 -2.34 -4.36
CA ILE A 12 -0.94 -3.65 -4.47
C ILE A 12 -0.14 -4.70 -3.73
N PHE A 13 1.17 -4.77 -4.01
CA PHE A 13 2.06 -5.74 -3.40
C PHE A 13 2.13 -5.61 -1.88
N ALA A 14 2.16 -4.37 -1.36
CA ALA A 14 2.16 -4.13 0.08
C ALA A 14 0.82 -4.45 0.76
N LEU A 15 -0.30 -4.41 0.04
CA LEU A 15 -1.60 -4.83 0.56
C LEU A 15 -1.70 -6.36 0.57
N GLU A 16 -1.28 -7.04 -0.51
CA GLU A 16 -1.21 -8.51 -0.55
C GLU A 16 -0.31 -9.06 0.56
N ALA A 17 0.80 -8.38 0.83
CA ALA A 17 1.70 -8.63 1.95
C ALA A 17 1.00 -8.60 3.32
N LEU A 18 0.06 -7.68 3.50
CA LEU A 18 -0.74 -7.55 4.73
C LEU A 18 -1.90 -8.54 4.79
N GLY A 19 -2.02 -9.43 3.80
CA GLY A 19 -3.07 -10.44 3.72
C GLY A 19 -4.32 -9.99 2.98
N PHE A 20 -4.27 -8.90 2.22
CA PHE A 20 -5.36 -8.56 1.32
C PHE A 20 -5.38 -9.50 0.11
N ASP A 21 -6.57 -9.95 -0.27
CA ASP A 21 -6.79 -10.71 -1.49
C ASP A 21 -7.27 -9.77 -2.60
N VAL A 22 -6.89 -10.07 -3.85
CA VAL A 22 -7.44 -9.40 -5.03
C VAL A 22 -8.89 -9.86 -5.23
N ASP A 23 -9.83 -8.94 -5.08
CA ASP A 23 -11.28 -9.19 -5.30
C ASP A 23 -11.63 -9.07 -6.78
N ASP A 24 -11.10 -8.03 -7.44
CA ASP A 24 -11.37 -7.71 -8.83
C ASP A 24 -10.19 -6.96 -9.46
N GLU A 25 -9.85 -7.29 -10.71
CA GLU A 25 -8.76 -6.67 -11.47
C GLU A 25 -9.24 -6.35 -12.89
N ASP A 26 -9.10 -5.09 -13.27
CA ASP A 26 -9.35 -4.56 -14.60
C ASP A 26 -8.09 -3.87 -15.15
N ASP A 27 -8.04 -3.60 -16.46
CA ASP A 27 -6.93 -2.89 -17.12
C ASP A 27 -6.57 -1.52 -16.49
N ASN A 28 -7.47 -0.94 -15.68
CA ASN A 28 -7.30 0.39 -15.08
C ASN A 28 -7.09 0.37 -13.56
N SER A 29 -7.49 -0.70 -12.87
CA SER A 29 -7.53 -0.71 -11.40
C SER A 29 -7.56 -2.12 -10.83
N VAL A 30 -7.03 -2.25 -9.61
CA VAL A 30 -7.09 -3.46 -8.80
C VAL A 30 -7.84 -3.16 -7.51
N THR A 31 -8.85 -3.97 -7.19
CA THR A 31 -9.58 -3.90 -5.93
C THR A 31 -9.08 -5.01 -5.01
N LEU A 32 -8.62 -4.63 -3.82
CA LEU A 32 -8.09 -5.53 -2.80
C LEU A 32 -8.97 -5.49 -1.54
N VAL A 33 -9.21 -6.65 -0.94
CA VAL A 33 -10.03 -6.81 0.27
C VAL A 33 -9.39 -7.76 1.26
N ASP A 34 -9.51 -7.48 2.55
CA ASP A 34 -9.10 -8.40 3.63
C ASP A 34 -10.30 -8.84 4.51
N GLY A 35 -11.48 -8.23 4.29
CA GLY A 35 -12.68 -8.42 5.09
C GLY A 35 -13.00 -7.23 6.00
N ASN A 36 -11.99 -6.47 6.43
CA ASN A 36 -12.19 -5.22 7.17
C ASN A 36 -12.13 -3.99 6.26
N PHE A 37 -11.26 -4.02 5.25
CA PHE A 37 -11.03 -2.90 4.33
C PHE A 37 -11.20 -3.34 2.87
N THR A 38 -11.60 -2.39 2.03
CA THR A 38 -11.67 -2.54 0.56
C THR A 38 -10.91 -1.38 -0.08
N VAL A 39 -9.75 -1.65 -0.65
CA VAL A 39 -8.88 -0.64 -1.26
C VAL A 39 -8.93 -0.78 -2.77
N ASN A 40 -9.18 0.32 -3.49
CA ASN A 40 -9.11 0.35 -4.94
C ASN A 40 -7.87 1.13 -5.39
N VAL A 41 -6.96 0.43 -6.08
CA VAL A 41 -5.70 0.97 -6.58
C VAL A 41 -5.80 1.14 -8.10
N ASN A 42 -5.94 2.39 -8.55
CA ASN A 42 -5.88 2.70 -9.98
C ASN A 42 -4.43 2.65 -10.48
N HIS A 43 -4.18 2.12 -11.68
CA HIS A 43 -2.86 2.15 -12.34
C HIS A 43 -2.45 3.55 -12.79
N SER A 44 -3.43 4.44 -13.02
CA SER A 44 -3.20 5.83 -13.45
C SER A 44 -4.16 6.79 -12.73
N PRO A 45 -4.00 6.99 -11.41
CA PRO A 45 -4.90 7.83 -10.63
C PRO A 45 -4.71 9.31 -10.98
N SER A 46 -5.82 10.04 -11.06
CA SER A 46 -5.79 11.50 -10.98
C SER A 46 -5.26 11.95 -9.61
N ARG A 47 -4.88 13.23 -9.50
CA ARG A 47 -4.31 13.79 -8.26
C ARG A 47 -5.27 13.63 -7.06
N ASP A 48 -6.56 13.82 -7.28
CA ASP A 48 -7.59 13.66 -6.26
C ASP A 48 -7.76 12.20 -5.83
N GLU A 49 -7.70 11.26 -6.78
CA GLU A 49 -7.76 9.83 -6.50
C GLU A 49 -6.53 9.35 -5.73
N ALA A 50 -5.35 9.81 -6.10
CA ALA A 50 -4.11 9.49 -5.38
C ALA A 50 -4.16 10.01 -3.93
N GLN A 51 -4.77 11.18 -3.67
CA GLN A 51 -4.95 11.69 -2.32
C GLN A 51 -5.95 10.85 -1.51
N ARG A 52 -7.07 10.43 -2.12
CA ARG A 52 -8.06 9.57 -1.46
C ARG A 52 -7.48 8.20 -1.12
N LEU A 53 -6.80 7.57 -2.07
CA LEU A 53 -6.09 6.31 -1.87
C LEU A 53 -5.06 6.46 -0.74
N ARG A 54 -4.32 7.57 -0.71
CA ARG A 54 -3.36 7.85 0.36
C ARG A 54 -4.01 7.94 1.74
N THR A 55 -5.13 8.65 1.87
CA THR A 55 -5.88 8.71 3.14
C THR A 55 -6.33 7.33 3.59
N GLN A 56 -6.89 6.55 2.66
CA GLN A 56 -7.38 5.21 2.95
C GLN A 56 -6.25 4.26 3.35
N LEU A 57 -5.13 4.27 2.63
CA LEU A 57 -3.94 3.49 2.98
C LEU A 57 -3.39 3.91 4.34
N ASN A 58 -3.47 5.19 4.72
CA ASN A 58 -3.04 5.62 6.05
C ASN A 58 -3.90 5.01 7.16
N GLU A 59 -5.20 4.84 6.93
CA GLU A 59 -6.10 4.16 7.87
C GLU A 59 -5.80 2.65 7.94
N VAL A 60 -5.61 2.00 6.79
CA VAL A 60 -5.24 0.57 6.71
C VAL A 60 -3.91 0.33 7.43
N PHE A 61 -2.84 1.05 7.07
CA PHE A 61 -1.53 0.83 7.67
C PHE A 61 -1.46 1.20 9.15
N ALA A 62 -2.36 2.05 9.64
CA ALA A 62 -2.49 2.31 11.07
C ALA A 62 -3.19 1.18 11.82
N ASP A 63 -4.19 0.53 11.21
CA ASP A 63 -4.87 -0.64 11.80
C ASP A 63 -3.97 -1.89 11.78
N TYR A 64 -3.11 -2.00 10.77
CA TYR A 64 -2.14 -3.08 10.59
C TYR A 64 -0.74 -2.71 11.10
N GLU A 65 -0.59 -1.70 11.97
CA GLU A 65 0.73 -1.18 12.40
C GLU A 65 1.66 -2.30 12.92
N ASP A 66 1.16 -3.17 13.80
CA ASP A 66 1.94 -4.30 14.34
C ASP A 66 2.43 -5.26 13.23
N GLN A 67 1.59 -5.57 12.24
CA GLN A 67 1.94 -6.45 11.13
C GLN A 67 2.90 -5.78 10.16
N VAL A 68 2.71 -4.48 9.89
CA VAL A 68 3.62 -3.68 9.08
C VAL A 68 5.01 -3.61 9.73
N GLU A 69 5.08 -3.41 11.05
CA GLU A 69 6.35 -3.41 11.78
C GLU A 69 7.04 -4.79 11.72
N GLU A 70 6.28 -5.88 11.87
CA GLU A 70 6.80 -7.25 11.72
C GLU A 70 7.32 -7.52 10.30
N LEU A 71 6.59 -7.12 9.26
CA LEU A 71 7.00 -7.28 7.85
C LEU A 71 8.26 -6.48 7.51
N ILE A 72 8.46 -5.33 8.14
CA ILE A 72 9.67 -4.49 7.98
C ILE A 72 10.87 -5.07 8.76
N ASP A 73 10.64 -5.71 9.91
CA ASP A 73 11.71 -6.23 10.78
C ASP A 73 12.16 -7.66 10.39
N ASP A 74 11.25 -8.52 9.91
CA ASP A 74 11.47 -9.98 9.85
C ASP A 74 11.87 -10.57 8.48
N TYR A 75 11.89 -9.83 7.37
CA TYR A 75 12.10 -10.45 6.04
C TYR A 75 13.49 -10.22 5.42
N GLU A 76 14.28 -11.30 5.34
CA GLU A 76 15.57 -11.41 4.60
C GLU A 76 15.44 -11.25 3.06
N SER A 77 14.35 -10.69 2.54
CA SER A 77 14.06 -10.55 1.10
C SER A 77 14.17 -9.09 0.67
N ALA A 78 15.32 -8.74 0.07
CA ALA A 78 15.77 -7.35 -0.17
C ALA A 78 14.84 -6.46 -1.01
N ASP A 79 13.90 -7.03 -1.79
CA ASP A 79 12.96 -6.24 -2.60
C ASP A 79 11.62 -5.98 -1.88
N TYR A 80 11.25 -6.82 -0.91
CA TYR A 80 9.94 -6.78 -0.26
C TYR A 80 9.87 -5.71 0.85
N ASP A 81 10.92 -5.62 1.68
CA ASP A 81 11.04 -4.58 2.72
C ASP A 81 11.05 -3.17 2.11
N GLU A 82 11.64 -3.01 0.92
CA GLU A 82 11.81 -1.66 0.36
C GLU A 82 10.48 -1.06 -0.11
N SER A 83 9.57 -1.83 -0.70
CA SER A 83 8.26 -1.32 -1.16
C SER A 83 7.34 -0.99 0.01
N VAL A 84 7.22 -1.87 1.01
CA VAL A 84 6.41 -1.62 2.22
C VAL A 84 6.97 -0.41 2.99
N LYS A 85 8.30 -0.38 3.23
CA LYS A 85 8.95 0.77 3.89
C LYS A 85 8.74 2.07 3.11
N ARG A 86 8.84 2.04 1.77
CA ARG A 86 8.63 3.22 0.92
C ARG A 86 7.20 3.75 1.02
N ILE A 87 6.20 2.86 1.06
CA ILE A 87 4.80 3.26 1.24
C ILE A 87 4.60 3.86 2.62
N VAL A 88 5.08 3.20 3.68
CA VAL A 88 4.97 3.72 5.05
C VAL A 88 5.65 5.09 5.19
N ASP A 89 6.85 5.27 4.64
CA ASP A 89 7.54 6.56 4.66
C ASP A 89 6.82 7.63 3.82
N TRP A 90 6.22 7.25 2.68
CA TRP A 90 5.38 8.13 1.87
C TRP A 90 4.07 8.54 2.58
N LEU A 91 3.45 7.64 3.34
CA LEU A 91 2.28 7.92 4.18
C LEU A 91 2.67 8.89 5.32
N LYS A 92 3.78 8.61 6.02
CA LYS A 92 4.29 9.44 7.13
C LYS A 92 4.73 10.85 6.71
N LYS A 93 5.29 11.04 5.50
CA LYS A 93 5.88 12.33 5.06
C LYS A 93 4.90 13.42 4.63
N GLY A 94 3.67 13.09 4.29
CA GLY A 94 2.68 14.07 3.84
C GLY A 94 1.56 14.28 4.85
N ASN A 95 1.89 14.11 6.14
CA ASN A 95 1.20 14.69 7.28
C ASN A 95 2.04 15.87 7.79
#